data_AF-A0A7Y3DIF7-F1
#
_entry.id   AF-A0A7Y3DIF7-F1
#
_cell.length_a   1.000
_cell.length_b   1.000
_cell.length_c   1.000
_cell.angle_alpha   90.00
_cell.angle_beta   90.00
_cell.angle_gamma   90.00
#
_symmetry.space_group_name_H-M   'P 1'
#
loop_
_entity.id
_entity.type
_entity.pdbx_description
1 polymer ?
#
loop_
_entity_poly.entity_id
_entity_poly.type
_entity_poly.pdbx_seq_one_letter_code
_entity_poly.pdbx_strand_id
1 'polypeptide(L)' 'MERIRVELQKDWLSVADICEYMDVSAFVVTRMLRGGGMPAVKFGREWRVARSDFEDFLNARRDATIGTS' A
#
# COMPACT_ATOMS: atom_id res chain seq x y z
N MET A 1 12.70 2.54 16.44
CA MET A 1 11.70 2.64 15.35
C MET A 1 11.50 1.26 14.75
N GLU A 2 10.42 0.56 15.12
CA GLU A 2 10.02 -0.66 14.44
C GLU A 2 9.41 -0.30 13.09
N ARG A 3 10.12 -0.60 12.00
CA ARG A 3 9.57 -0.45 10.64
C ARG A 3 8.54 -1.55 10.41
N ILE A 4 7.37 -1.19 9.87
CA ILE A 4 6.41 -2.19 9.42
C ILE A 4 7.05 -2.93 8.24
N ARG A 5 7.18 -4.25 8.37
CA ARG A 5 7.58 -5.14 7.28
C ARG A 5 6.38 -5.93 6.81
N VAL A 6 6.18 -5.97 5.51
CA VAL A 6 5.07 -6.70 4.91
C VAL A 6 5.53 -8.14 4.65
N GLU A 7 4.93 -9.10 5.36
CA GLU A 7 5.27 -10.54 5.33
C GLU A 7 4.76 -11.29 4.09
N LEU A 8 4.34 -10.57 3.05
CA LEU A 8 4.03 -11.20 1.76
C LEU A 8 5.33 -11.84 1.21
N GLN A 9 5.28 -12.81 0.30
CA GLN A 9 6.49 -13.31 -0.39
C GLN A 9 6.60 -12.78 -1.82
N LYS A 10 5.67 -11.92 -2.23
CA LYS A 10 5.62 -11.34 -3.58
C LYS A 10 6.30 -9.96 -3.60
N ASP A 11 7.11 -9.69 -4.61
CA ASP A 11 7.65 -8.35 -4.87
C ASP A 11 6.58 -7.39 -5.36
N TRP A 12 5.55 -7.93 -6.03
CA TRP A 12 4.44 -7.17 -6.57
C TRP A 12 3.13 -7.59 -5.93
N LEU A 13 2.43 -6.62 -5.36
CA LEU A 13 1.14 -6.77 -4.70
C LEU A 13 0.05 -6.33 -5.67
N SER A 14 -0.95 -7.18 -5.85
CA SER A 14 -2.16 -6.79 -6.57
C SER A 14 -3.10 -6.02 -5.65
N VAL A 15 -4.12 -5.39 -6.23
CA VAL A 15 -5.21 -4.78 -5.46
C VAL A 15 -5.81 -5.78 -4.47
N ALA A 16 -5.97 -7.04 -4.85
CA ALA A 16 -6.50 -8.08 -3.98
C ALA A 16 -5.57 -8.39 -2.80
N ASP A 17 -4.26 -8.54 -3.03
CA ASP A 17 -3.30 -8.78 -1.95
C ASP A 17 -3.31 -7.63 -0.93
N ILE A 18 -3.44 -6.39 -1.40
CA ILE A 18 -3.51 -5.19 -0.54
C ILE A 18 -4.83 -5.13 0.24
N CYS A 19 -5.95 -5.47 -0.41
CA CYS A 19 -7.25 -5.56 0.25
C CYS A 19 -7.23 -6.55 1.41
N GLU A 20 -6.69 -7.74 1.17
CA GLU A 20 -6.58 -8.80 2.18
C GLU A 20 -5.63 -8.38 3.32
N TYR A 21 -4.51 -7.74 2.99
CA TYR A 21 -3.52 -7.35 4.01
C TYR A 21 -4.00 -6.18 4.89
N MET A 22 -4.67 -5.18 4.31
CA MET A 22 -5.15 -4.01 5.07
C MET A 22 -6.57 -4.16 5.58
N ASP A 23 -7.26 -5.26 5.25
CA ASP A 23 -8.69 -5.46 5.52
C ASP A 23 -9.55 -4.29 4.98
N VAL A 24 -9.30 -3.91 3.72
CA VAL A 24 -10.02 -2.80 3.06
C VAL A 24 -10.64 -3.25 1.74
N SER A 25 -11.72 -2.58 1.35
CA SER A 25 -12.38 -2.86 0.08
C SER A 25 -11.53 -2.42 -1.13
N ALA A 26 -11.64 -3.16 -2.24
CA ALA A 26 -11.00 -2.84 -3.52
C ALA A 26 -11.33 -1.43 -4.02
N PHE A 27 -12.49 -0.89 -3.65
CA PHE A 27 -12.86 0.49 -3.95
C PHE A 27 -11.92 1.49 -3.27
N VAL A 28 -11.59 1.28 -2.00
CA VAL A 28 -10.68 2.13 -1.21
C VAL A 28 -9.28 2.09 -1.80
N VAL A 29 -8.78 0.88 -2.08
CA VAL A 29 -7.45 0.70 -2.71
C VAL A 29 -7.42 1.41 -4.05
N THR A 30 -8.38 1.15 -4.94
CA THR A 30 -8.45 1.80 -6.26
C THR A 30 -8.51 3.32 -6.15
N ARG A 31 -9.23 3.86 -5.17
CA ARG A 31 -9.28 5.30 -4.91
C ARG A 31 -7.94 5.85 -4.43
N MET A 32 -7.23 5.15 -3.56
CA MET A 32 -5.88 5.55 -3.10
C MET A 32 -4.87 5.54 -4.26
N LEU A 33 -4.90 4.50 -5.09
CA LEU A 33 -4.05 4.39 -6.27
C LEU A 33 -4.33 5.51 -7.27
N ARG A 34 -5.61 5.81 -7.53
CA ARG A 34 -6.02 6.95 -8.39
C ARG A 34 -5.72 8.31 -7.78
N GLY A 35 -5.77 8.42 -6.46
CA GLY A 35 -5.48 9.66 -5.72
C GLY A 35 -4.00 10.00 -5.65
N GLY A 36 -3.11 9.13 -6.15
CA GLY A 36 -1.66 9.34 -6.11
C GLY A 36 -1.06 9.23 -4.72
N GLY A 37 -1.80 8.69 -3.75
CA GLY A 37 -1.31 8.53 -2.38
C GLY A 37 -0.33 7.36 -2.22
N MET A 38 -0.37 6.39 -3.13
CA MET A 38 0.44 5.17 -3.08
C MET A 38 1.11 4.91 -4.43
N PRO A 39 2.42 4.59 -4.49
CA PRO A 39 3.11 4.32 -5.74
C PRO A 39 2.58 3.03 -6.38
N ALA A 40 2.01 3.14 -7.57
CA ALA A 40 1.38 2.01 -8.23
C ALA A 40 1.63 2.00 -9.72
N VAL A 41 1.95 0.83 -10.25
CA VAL A 41 2.17 0.57 -11.66
C VAL A 41 0.92 -0.05 -12.25
N LYS A 42 0.38 0.57 -13.29
CA LYS A 42 -0.75 0.02 -14.03
C LYS A 42 -0.25 -1.04 -15.01
N PHE A 43 -0.50 -2.31 -14.72
CA PHE A 43 -0.15 -3.43 -15.58
C PHE A 43 -1.40 -3.89 -16.34
N GLY A 44 -1.58 -3.37 -17.55
CA GLY A 44 -2.78 -3.64 -18.36
C GLY A 44 -4.06 -3.09 -17.72
N ARG A 45 -4.92 -3.98 -17.23
CA ARG A 45 -6.20 -3.64 -16.56
C ARG A 45 -6.11 -3.64 -15.05
N GLU A 46 -5.00 -4.12 -14.50
CA GLU A 46 -4.81 -4.29 -13.07
C GLU A 46 -3.75 -3.31 -12.56
N TRP A 47 -3.85 -2.98 -11.27
CA TRP A 47 -2.84 -2.19 -10.58
C TRP A 47 -1.94 -3.13 -9.80
N ARG A 48 -0.63 -2.88 -9.88
CA ARG A 48 0.38 -3.55 -9.09
C ARG A 48 1.19 -2.54 -8.32
N VAL A 49 1.42 -2.83 -7.05
CA VAL A 49 2.22 -2.01 -6.15
C VAL A 49 3.44 -2.83 -5.78
N ALA A 50 4.64 -2.26 -5.88
CA ALA A 50 5.81 -2.97 -5.39
C ALA A 50 5.76 -3.00 -3.86
N ARG A 51 6.15 -4.11 -3.24
CA ARG A 51 6.09 -4.24 -1.79
C ARG A 51 6.87 -3.13 -1.08
N SER A 52 8.06 -2.81 -1.59
CA SER A 52 8.90 -1.78 -0.96
C SER A 52 8.22 -0.41 -0.94
N ASP A 53 7.49 -0.06 -2.00
CA ASP A 53 6.69 1.17 -2.05
C ASP A 53 5.51 1.14 -1.06
N PHE A 54 4.88 -0.02 -0.91
CA PHE A 54 3.78 -0.21 0.04
C PHE A 54 4.27 -0.11 1.49
N GLU A 55 5.42 -0.71 1.81
CA GLU A 55 6.08 -0.58 3.12
C GLU A 55 6.45 0.87 3.41
N ASP A 56 7.05 1.58 2.44
CA ASP A 56 7.40 2.99 2.59
C ASP A 56 6.15 3.85 2.86
N PHE A 57 5.08 3.64 2.09
CA PHE A 57 3.79 4.31 2.30
C PHE A 57 3.23 4.10 3.71
N LEU A 58 3.23 2.86 4.21
CA LEU A 58 2.74 2.56 5.57
C LEU A 58 3.60 3.23 6.64
N ASN A 59 4.92 3.21 6.48
CA ASN A 59 5.83 3.85 7.42
C ASN A 59 5.66 5.38 7.41
N ALA A 60 5.52 6.01 6.24
CA ALA A 60 5.27 7.44 6.09
C ALA A 60 3.95 7.86 6.76
N ARG A 61 2.89 7.06 6.59
CA ARG A 61 1.57 7.34 7.17
C ARG A 61 1.53 7.15 8.69
N ARG A 62 2.29 6.17 9.20
CA ARG A 62 2.48 5.96 10.64
C ARG A 62 3.22 7.14 11.26
N ASP A 63 4.31 7.60 10.67
CA ASP A 63 5.07 8.75 11.18
C ASP A 63 4.21 10.02 11.25
N ALA A 64 3.41 10.28 10.21
CA ALA A 64 2.45 11.39 10.19
C ALA A 64 1.39 11.33 11.30
N THR A 65 1.02 10.13 11.76
CA THR A 65 0.02 9.96 12.83
C THR A 65 0.62 10.18 14.23
N ILE A 66 1.92 9.91 14.41
CA ILE A 66 2.59 10.01 15.72
C ILE A 66 3.09 11.45 15.98
N GLY A 67 3.26 12.27 14.94
CA GLY A 67 3.73 13.66 15.05
C GLY A 67 2.69 14.72 15.44
N THR A 68 1.45 14.34 15.74
CA THR A 68 0.41 15.27 16.21
C THR A 68 0.02 14.93 17.65
N SER A 69 0.86 15.32 18.61
CA SER A 69 0.51 15.38 20.05
C SER A 69 1.40 16.41 20.74
#